data_AF-A0A937B8J2-F1
#
_entry.id   AF-A0A937B8J2-F1
#
_cell.length_a   1.000
_cell.length_b   1.000
_cell.length_c   1.000
_cell.angle_alpha   90.00
_cell.angle_beta   90.00
_cell.angle_gamma   90.00
#
_symmetry.space_group_name_H-M   'P 1'
#
loop_
_entity.id
_entity.type
_entity.pdbx_description
1 polymer ?
#
loop_
_entity_poly.entity_id
_entity_poly.type
_entity_poly.pdbx_seq_one_letter_code
_entity_poly.pdbx_strand_id
1 'polypeptide(L)'
;MTKINANVFCLKYMTLLFLLFINNLNSSIFAQSSTFLKSRNDSCIRNLSAGGTLIIRLKSEKKKLDYLAHQLELNAKNEKSRSKIQKIIDKTKTERDQFNRSIIDAFKSDYSFSKLNFIYDSDIVEWKKSNYDTRYFIDANLKNEKNISKPFYLILKNDNTPSGLEAFIFTDVEGSLMLSPFPTSIRVNNLKVAIWEIAKLENRLKKNAIRIANAAHIKLANYESKYIN
;
A
#
# COMPACT_ATOMS: atom_id res chain seq x y z
N MET A 1 -65.73 4.62 -31.08
CA MET A 1 -65.11 3.27 -30.97
C MET A 1 -63.60 3.41 -31.10
N THR A 2 -62.91 3.64 -29.98
CA THR A 2 -61.45 3.75 -29.93
C THR A 2 -60.88 2.36 -29.64
N LYS A 3 -60.43 1.64 -30.69
CA LYS A 3 -59.63 0.43 -30.53
C LYS A 3 -58.25 0.85 -30.00
N ILE A 4 -58.12 0.95 -28.69
CA ILE A 4 -56.80 1.06 -28.06
C ILE A 4 -56.09 -0.26 -28.36
N ASN A 5 -55.01 -0.17 -29.13
CA ASN A 5 -54.20 -1.30 -29.58
C ASN A 5 -53.69 -2.11 -28.38
N ALA A 6 -54.31 -3.28 -28.14
CA ALA A 6 -53.89 -4.23 -27.10
C ALA A 6 -52.39 -4.58 -27.17
N ASN A 7 -51.80 -4.55 -28.37
CA ASN A 7 -50.37 -4.75 -28.61
C ASN A 7 -49.49 -3.66 -27.97
N VAL A 8 -49.94 -2.40 -27.95
CA VAL A 8 -49.18 -1.29 -27.33
C VAL A 8 -49.23 -1.41 -25.81
N PHE A 9 -50.34 -1.89 -25.25
CA PHE A 9 -50.48 -2.11 -23.81
C PHE A 9 -49.64 -3.30 -23.33
N CYS A 10 -49.65 -4.40 -24.08
CA CYS A 10 -48.85 -5.59 -23.78
C CYS A 10 -47.34 -5.32 -23.88
N LEU A 11 -46.90 -4.56 -24.89
CA LEU A 11 -45.50 -4.19 -25.05
C LEU A 11 -45.01 -3.28 -23.91
N LYS A 12 -45.83 -2.33 -23.44
CA LYS A 12 -45.52 -1.48 -22.27
C LYS A 12 -45.41 -2.30 -20.98
N TYR A 13 -46.29 -3.28 -20.79
CA TYR A 13 -46.28 -4.15 -19.60
C TYR A 13 -45.07 -5.10 -19.58
N MET A 14 -44.71 -5.66 -20.73
CA MET A 14 -43.50 -6.47 -20.90
C MET A 14 -42.22 -5.66 -20.65
N THR A 15 -42.18 -4.41 -21.12
CA THR A 15 -41.04 -3.51 -20.88
C THR A 15 -40.90 -3.18 -19.39
N LEU A 16 -42.02 -2.96 -18.68
CA LEU A 16 -42.02 -2.70 -17.24
C LEU A 16 -41.53 -3.91 -16.43
N LEU A 17 -41.99 -5.13 -16.77
CA LEU A 17 -41.53 -6.36 -16.14
C LEU A 17 -40.04 -6.60 -16.38
N PHE A 18 -39.54 -6.32 -17.58
CA PHE A 18 -38.12 -6.43 -17.91
C PHE A 18 -37.26 -5.43 -17.11
N LEU A 19 -37.72 -4.18 -16.96
CA LEU A 19 -37.05 -3.18 -16.13
C LEU A 19 -37.04 -3.56 -14.64
N LEU A 20 -38.14 -4.12 -14.12
CA LEU A 20 -38.18 -4.64 -12.76
C LEU A 20 -37.24 -5.84 -12.57
N PHE A 21 -37.13 -6.72 -13.57
CA PHE A 21 -36.20 -7.85 -13.53
C PHE A 21 -34.73 -7.40 -13.52
N ILE A 22 -34.35 -6.43 -14.37
CA ILE A 22 -33.01 -5.84 -14.38
C ILE A 22 -32.67 -5.18 -13.04
N ASN A 23 -33.61 -4.45 -12.44
CA ASN A 23 -33.39 -3.81 -11.13
C ASN A 23 -33.15 -4.83 -10.01
N ASN A 24 -33.83 -5.99 -10.04
CA ASN A 24 -33.62 -7.07 -9.05
C ASN A 24 -32.31 -7.85 -9.24
N LEU A 25 -31.82 -7.98 -10.48
CA LEU A 25 -30.51 -8.59 -10.75
C LEU A 25 -29.37 -7.67 -10.27
N ASN A 26 -29.48 -6.37 -10.53
CA ASN A 26 -28.46 -5.39 -10.14
C ASN A 26 -28.33 -5.25 -8.61
N SER A 27 -29.43 -5.30 -7.87
CA SER A 27 -29.40 -5.27 -6.40
C SER A 27 -28.72 -6.50 -5.80
N SER A 28 -28.96 -7.68 -6.39
CA SER A 28 -28.36 -8.94 -5.96
C SER A 28 -26.84 -8.98 -6.17
N ILE A 29 -26.35 -8.49 -7.32
CA ILE A 29 -24.91 -8.42 -7.63
C ILE A 29 -24.20 -7.44 -6.68
N PHE A 30 -24.79 -6.29 -6.42
CA PHE A 30 -24.24 -5.30 -5.49
C PHE A 30 -24.21 -5.81 -4.04
N ALA A 31 -25.25 -6.51 -3.60
CA ALA A 31 -25.30 -7.14 -2.28
C ALA A 31 -24.24 -8.23 -2.11
N GLN A 32 -24.01 -9.05 -3.14
CA GLN A 32 -22.95 -10.07 -3.13
C GLN A 32 -21.55 -9.44 -3.07
N SER A 33 -21.31 -8.40 -3.88
CA SER A 33 -20.03 -7.67 -3.88
C SER A 33 -19.73 -7.02 -2.52
N SER A 34 -20.71 -6.33 -1.94
CA SER A 34 -20.55 -5.69 -0.62
C SER A 34 -20.37 -6.71 0.51
N THR A 35 -21.08 -7.83 0.47
CA THR A 35 -20.93 -8.93 1.44
C THR A 35 -19.54 -9.57 1.35
N PHE A 36 -19.06 -9.83 0.14
CA PHE A 36 -17.71 -10.34 -0.10
C PHE A 36 -16.63 -9.39 0.42
N LEU A 37 -16.74 -8.09 0.12
CA LEU A 37 -15.79 -7.07 0.60
C LEU A 37 -15.77 -6.98 2.11
N LYS A 38 -16.95 -7.00 2.76
CA LYS A 38 -17.06 -7.02 4.22
C LYS A 38 -16.38 -8.27 4.80
N SER A 39 -16.70 -9.45 4.28
CA SER A 39 -16.11 -10.71 4.73
C SER A 39 -14.57 -10.73 4.60
N ARG A 40 -14.04 -10.25 3.48
CA ARG A 40 -12.60 -10.11 3.24
C ARG A 40 -11.95 -9.16 4.24
N ASN A 41 -12.55 -7.99 4.46
CA ASN A 41 -12.03 -6.99 5.38
C ASN A 41 -12.07 -7.47 6.85
N ASP A 42 -13.16 -8.12 7.26
CA ASP A 42 -13.32 -8.65 8.61
C ASP A 42 -12.35 -9.81 8.88
N SER A 43 -12.17 -10.70 7.90
CA SER A 43 -11.16 -11.76 7.97
C SER A 43 -9.74 -11.18 8.05
N CYS A 44 -9.46 -10.13 7.28
CA CYS A 44 -8.15 -9.48 7.29
C CYS A 44 -7.81 -8.90 8.66
N ILE A 45 -8.71 -8.10 9.25
CA ILE A 45 -8.44 -7.49 10.55
C ILE A 45 -8.34 -8.54 11.66
N ARG A 46 -9.21 -9.57 11.68
CA ARG A 46 -9.16 -10.66 12.66
C ARG A 46 -7.86 -11.44 12.59
N ASN A 47 -7.43 -11.80 11.38
CA ASN A 47 -6.17 -12.52 11.19
C ASN A 47 -4.97 -11.64 11.54
N LEU A 48 -5.06 -10.33 11.30
CA LEU A 48 -4.01 -9.38 11.67
C LEU A 48 -3.88 -9.25 13.19
N SER A 49 -4.99 -9.11 13.92
CA SER A 49 -4.97 -8.96 15.38
C SER A 49 -4.70 -10.26 16.13
N ALA A 50 -5.11 -11.41 15.58
CA ALA A 50 -4.83 -12.75 16.13
C ALA A 50 -3.34 -13.19 16.03
N GLY A 51 -2.42 -12.27 15.70
CA GLY A 51 -0.99 -12.52 15.61
C GLY A 51 -0.41 -12.43 14.20
N GLY A 52 -1.20 -12.00 13.23
CA GLY A 52 -0.78 -11.59 11.88
C GLY A 52 0.28 -10.50 11.88
N THR A 53 0.87 -10.27 10.72
CA THR A 53 1.99 -9.34 10.54
C THR A 53 1.65 -8.24 9.53
N LEU A 54 1.84 -6.99 9.93
CA LEU A 54 1.92 -5.85 9.03
C LEU A 54 3.33 -5.77 8.44
N ILE A 55 3.44 -5.85 7.13
CA ILE A 55 4.67 -5.71 6.37
C ILE A 55 4.74 -4.28 5.81
N ILE A 56 5.78 -3.54 6.17
CA ILE A 56 6.05 -2.22 5.62
C ILE A 56 6.99 -2.36 4.43
N ARG A 57 6.55 -1.91 3.25
CA ARG A 57 7.36 -1.93 2.04
C ARG A 57 8.28 -0.72 1.99
N LEU A 58 9.58 -0.98 2.13
CA LEU A 58 10.67 -0.01 2.07
C LEU A 58 11.11 0.24 0.61
N LYS A 59 11.78 1.37 0.37
CA LYS A 59 12.31 1.72 -0.95
C LYS A 59 13.70 1.11 -1.15
N SER A 60 13.91 0.36 -2.22
CA SER A 60 15.26 -0.08 -2.62
C SER A 60 15.98 0.92 -3.54
N GLU A 61 15.20 1.72 -4.29
CA GLU A 61 15.67 2.51 -5.44
C GLU A 61 16.39 1.67 -6.50
N LYS A 62 16.18 0.34 -6.52
CA LYS A 62 16.97 -0.62 -7.32
C LYS A 62 17.02 -0.26 -8.80
N LYS A 63 15.87 -0.02 -9.44
CA LYS A 63 15.81 0.32 -10.88
C LYS A 63 16.61 1.58 -11.22
N LYS A 64 16.52 2.60 -10.37
CA LYS A 64 17.23 3.88 -10.56
C LYS A 64 18.73 3.70 -10.34
N LEU A 65 19.12 2.99 -9.30
CA LEU A 65 20.53 2.71 -9.00
C LEU A 65 21.19 1.84 -10.06
N ASP A 66 20.51 0.79 -10.54
CA ASP A 66 20.98 -0.07 -11.62
C ASP A 66 21.20 0.74 -12.91
N TYR A 67 20.26 1.62 -13.25
CA TYR A 67 20.40 2.54 -14.39
C TYR A 67 21.60 3.48 -14.24
N LEU A 68 21.77 4.11 -13.06
CA LEU A 68 22.88 5.03 -12.81
C LEU A 68 24.23 4.31 -12.83
N ALA A 69 24.30 3.08 -12.31
CA ALA A 69 25.50 2.25 -12.37
C ALA A 69 25.89 1.96 -13.82
N HIS A 70 24.94 1.56 -14.65
CA HIS A 70 25.16 1.36 -16.09
C HIS A 70 25.63 2.66 -16.80
N GLN A 71 25.04 3.81 -16.48
CA GLN A 71 25.51 5.10 -17.01
C GLN A 71 26.95 5.43 -16.59
N LEU A 72 27.36 5.04 -15.38
CA LEU A 72 28.71 5.25 -14.89
C LEU A 72 29.73 4.43 -15.68
N GLU A 73 29.38 3.19 -16.04
CA GLU A 73 30.19 2.32 -16.89
C GLU A 73 30.32 2.87 -18.32
N LEU A 74 29.23 3.31 -18.94
CA LEU A 74 29.26 3.91 -20.28
C LEU A 74 30.10 5.20 -20.35
N ASN A 75 30.16 5.95 -19.26
CA ASN A 75 30.93 7.19 -19.17
C ASN A 75 32.36 6.97 -18.62
N ALA A 76 32.91 5.74 -18.71
CA ALA A 76 34.17 5.36 -18.08
C ALA A 76 35.35 6.34 -18.34
N LYS A 77 35.40 6.95 -19.53
CA LYS A 77 36.46 7.87 -19.98
C LYS A 77 36.21 9.35 -19.66
N ASN A 78 35.03 9.73 -19.18
CA ASN A 78 34.68 11.12 -18.88
C ASN A 78 34.56 11.35 -17.37
N GLU A 79 35.66 11.79 -16.75
CA GLU A 79 35.76 11.98 -15.30
C GLU A 79 34.70 12.95 -14.75
N LYS A 80 34.42 14.04 -15.46
CA LYS A 80 33.39 15.02 -15.05
C LYS A 80 32.00 14.40 -15.03
N SER A 81 31.64 13.62 -16.06
CA SER A 81 30.36 12.90 -16.11
C SER A 81 30.28 11.83 -15.02
N ARG A 82 31.35 11.07 -14.81
CA ARG A 82 31.42 10.05 -13.73
C ARG A 82 31.22 10.66 -12.35
N SER A 83 31.92 11.75 -12.05
CA SER A 83 31.78 12.46 -10.77
C SER A 83 30.34 12.93 -10.54
N LYS A 84 29.66 13.45 -11.57
CA LYS A 84 28.24 13.84 -11.48
C LYS A 84 27.33 12.64 -11.23
N ILE A 85 27.48 11.54 -11.97
CA ILE A 85 26.66 10.33 -11.81
C ILE A 85 26.88 9.73 -10.42
N GLN A 86 28.13 9.64 -9.96
CA GLN A 86 28.46 9.14 -8.62
C GLN A 86 27.79 9.97 -7.53
N LYS A 87 27.82 11.32 -7.64
CA LYS A 87 27.09 12.20 -6.71
C LYS A 87 25.58 11.91 -6.68
N ILE A 88 24.97 11.59 -7.81
CA ILE A 88 23.54 11.23 -7.88
C ILE A 88 23.29 9.87 -7.21
N ILE A 89 24.18 8.89 -7.41
CA ILE A 89 24.13 7.58 -6.74
C ILE A 89 24.21 7.77 -5.22
N ASP A 90 25.21 8.50 -4.74
CA ASP A 90 25.45 8.70 -3.31
C ASP A 90 24.30 9.45 -2.65
N LYS A 91 23.77 10.48 -3.32
CA LYS A 91 22.58 11.19 -2.88
C LYS A 91 21.36 10.27 -2.83
N THR A 92 21.13 9.47 -3.88
CA THR A 92 19.99 8.53 -3.93
C THR A 92 20.07 7.50 -2.81
N LYS A 93 21.26 6.95 -2.53
CA LYS A 93 21.48 6.03 -1.40
C LYS A 93 21.21 6.70 -0.06
N THR A 94 21.73 7.91 0.14
CA THR A 94 21.56 8.66 1.39
C THR A 94 20.08 8.98 1.65
N GLU A 95 19.37 9.50 0.65
CA GLU A 95 17.93 9.82 0.77
C GLU A 95 17.09 8.57 1.04
N ARG A 96 17.38 7.47 0.34
CA ARG A 96 16.73 6.17 0.55
C ARG A 96 16.96 5.66 1.97
N ASP A 97 18.19 5.64 2.44
CA ASP A 97 18.54 5.08 3.74
C ASP A 97 17.96 5.93 4.88
N GLN A 98 17.97 7.26 4.75
CA GLN A 98 17.31 8.17 5.70
C GLN A 98 15.80 7.97 5.74
N PHE A 99 15.16 7.84 4.56
CA PHE A 99 13.72 7.57 4.47
C PHE A 99 13.37 6.23 5.14
N ASN A 100 14.08 5.15 4.79
CA ASN A 100 13.80 3.82 5.31
C ASN A 100 14.06 3.74 6.82
N ARG A 101 15.15 4.31 7.33
CA ARG A 101 15.43 4.38 8.77
C ARG A 101 14.34 5.13 9.52
N SER A 102 13.92 6.29 9.02
CA SER A 102 12.83 7.06 9.64
C SER A 102 11.53 6.26 9.74
N ILE A 103 11.20 5.49 8.69
CA ILE A 103 10.03 4.60 8.68
C ILE A 103 10.19 3.45 9.67
N ILE A 104 11.34 2.78 9.68
CA ILE A 104 11.59 1.67 10.60
C ILE A 104 11.49 2.14 12.05
N ASP A 105 12.18 3.23 12.39
CA ASP A 105 12.22 3.77 13.74
C ASP A 105 10.82 4.14 14.22
N ALA A 106 10.05 4.86 13.40
CA ALA A 106 8.69 5.27 13.73
C ALA A 106 7.73 4.10 13.90
N PHE A 107 7.78 3.09 13.01
CA PHE A 107 6.91 1.93 13.15
C PHE A 107 7.32 1.05 14.33
N LYS A 108 8.62 0.93 14.63
CA LYS A 108 9.06 0.20 15.82
C LYS A 108 8.66 0.88 17.12
N SER A 109 8.62 2.22 17.16
CA SER A 109 8.25 2.96 18.37
C SER A 109 6.74 3.13 18.55
N ASP A 110 6.02 3.41 17.46
CA ASP A 110 4.65 3.95 17.55
C ASP A 110 3.57 2.98 17.06
N TYR A 111 3.95 1.84 16.45
CA TYR A 111 3.00 0.83 15.98
C TYR A 111 3.02 -0.43 16.84
N SER A 112 1.87 -0.74 17.45
CA SER A 112 1.72 -1.92 18.32
C SER A 112 0.48 -2.78 18.02
N PHE A 113 -0.22 -2.53 16.90
CA PHE A 113 -1.49 -3.21 16.62
C PHE A 113 -1.32 -4.70 16.28
N SER A 114 -0.25 -5.06 15.58
CA SER A 114 0.07 -6.44 15.20
C SER A 114 1.58 -6.63 15.09
N LYS A 115 2.04 -7.84 14.73
CA LYS A 115 3.46 -8.04 14.44
C LYS A 115 3.88 -7.15 13.28
N LEU A 116 5.14 -6.76 13.25
CA LEU A 116 5.67 -5.79 12.30
C LEU A 116 6.92 -6.36 11.63
N ASN A 117 6.96 -6.33 10.31
CA ASN A 117 8.14 -6.67 9.51
C ASN A 117 8.35 -5.66 8.39
N PHE A 118 9.56 -5.64 7.83
CA PHE A 118 9.95 -4.73 6.75
C PHE A 118 10.49 -5.53 5.58
N ILE A 119 10.24 -5.07 4.35
CA ILE A 119 10.77 -5.70 3.13
C ILE A 119 11.06 -4.63 2.07
N TYR A 120 12.09 -4.81 1.25
CA TYR A 120 12.33 -3.93 0.11
C TYR A 120 11.31 -4.16 -0.99
N ASP A 121 10.93 -3.08 -1.68
CA ASP A 121 10.07 -3.15 -2.87
C ASP A 121 10.63 -4.04 -3.99
N SER A 122 11.96 -4.11 -4.13
CA SER A 122 12.64 -4.99 -5.08
C SER A 122 12.44 -6.47 -4.79
N ASP A 123 12.17 -6.82 -3.54
CA ASP A 123 12.23 -8.20 -3.06
C ASP A 123 10.83 -8.83 -2.96
N ILE A 124 9.77 -8.04 -3.13
CA ILE A 124 8.37 -8.48 -3.02
C ILE A 124 8.06 -9.65 -3.96
N VAL A 125 8.53 -9.60 -5.21
CA VAL A 125 8.20 -10.61 -6.22
C VAL A 125 8.86 -11.95 -5.85
N GLU A 126 10.13 -11.93 -5.51
CA GLU A 126 10.92 -13.08 -5.09
C GLU A 126 10.43 -13.65 -3.76
N TRP A 127 10.05 -12.78 -2.82
CA TRP A 127 9.42 -13.17 -1.57
C TRP A 127 8.12 -13.96 -1.80
N LYS A 128 7.22 -13.50 -2.68
CA LYS A 128 6.02 -14.27 -3.05
C LYS A 128 6.38 -15.62 -3.68
N LYS A 129 7.31 -15.63 -4.65
CA LYS A 129 7.78 -16.87 -5.32
C LYS A 129 8.40 -17.87 -4.36
N SER A 130 9.05 -17.38 -3.30
CA SER A 130 9.65 -18.22 -2.24
C SER A 130 8.64 -18.78 -1.24
N ASN A 131 7.33 -18.64 -1.51
CA ASN A 131 6.27 -18.95 -0.56
C ASN A 131 6.48 -18.18 0.76
N TYR A 132 6.72 -16.86 0.65
CA TYR A 132 6.81 -15.94 1.78
C TYR A 132 7.93 -16.28 2.78
N ASP A 133 9.12 -16.62 2.28
CA ASP A 133 10.30 -16.89 3.11
C ASP A 133 10.70 -15.65 3.92
N THR A 134 10.91 -15.82 5.23
CA THR A 134 11.25 -14.71 6.13
C THR A 134 12.64 -14.12 5.89
N ARG A 135 13.52 -14.79 5.14
CA ARG A 135 14.86 -14.28 4.79
C ARG A 135 14.86 -12.94 4.04
N TYR A 136 13.71 -12.52 3.50
CA TYR A 136 13.54 -11.24 2.80
C TYR A 136 13.17 -10.10 3.77
N PHE A 137 12.90 -10.39 5.04
CA PHE A 137 12.59 -9.38 6.03
C PHE A 137 13.83 -8.64 6.50
N ILE A 138 13.67 -7.39 6.89
CA ILE A 138 14.76 -6.44 7.16
C ILE A 138 14.68 -5.92 8.59
N ASP A 139 15.84 -5.82 9.27
CA ASP A 139 16.01 -5.30 10.62
C ASP A 139 16.19 -3.76 10.67
N ALA A 140 16.40 -3.22 11.88
CA ALA A 140 16.68 -1.78 12.07
C ALA A 140 17.99 -1.31 11.42
N ASN A 141 18.91 -2.22 11.14
CA ASN A 141 20.19 -1.95 10.49
C ASN A 141 20.13 -2.16 8.98
N LEU A 142 18.93 -2.34 8.42
CA LEU A 142 18.72 -2.61 7.00
C LEU A 142 19.33 -3.94 6.52
N LYS A 143 19.39 -4.95 7.41
CA LYS A 143 19.92 -6.30 7.16
C LYS A 143 18.84 -7.37 7.28
N ASN A 144 19.07 -8.51 6.64
CA ASN A 144 18.06 -9.57 6.62
C ASN A 144 17.86 -10.19 8.01
N GLU A 145 16.63 -10.24 8.50
CA GLU A 145 16.25 -10.97 9.69
C GLU A 145 16.05 -12.46 9.36
N LYS A 146 16.48 -13.34 10.27
CA LYS A 146 16.19 -14.77 10.18
C LYS A 146 15.15 -15.13 11.24
N ASN A 147 14.12 -15.84 10.78
CA ASN A 147 13.24 -16.70 11.57
C ASN A 147 12.02 -16.00 12.21
N ILE A 148 10.86 -16.09 11.53
CA ILE A 148 9.55 -15.77 12.11
C ILE A 148 8.52 -16.78 11.58
N SER A 149 7.73 -17.38 12.48
CA SER A 149 6.61 -18.27 12.11
C SER A 149 5.45 -17.49 11.47
N LYS A 150 4.83 -18.07 10.45
CA LYS A 150 3.72 -17.49 9.65
C LYS A 150 2.40 -17.50 10.41
N PRO A 151 1.62 -16.40 10.33
CA PRO A 151 0.17 -16.59 10.42
C PRO A 151 -0.63 -15.86 9.32
N PHE A 152 -0.32 -14.61 8.96
CA PHE A 152 -1.05 -13.82 7.96
C PHE A 152 -0.27 -12.54 7.66
N TYR A 153 -0.37 -12.00 6.45
CA TYR A 153 0.35 -10.78 6.04
C TYR A 153 -0.57 -9.72 5.44
N LEU A 154 -0.46 -8.49 5.94
CA LEU A 154 -0.98 -7.28 5.32
C LEU A 154 0.20 -6.40 4.90
N ILE A 155 0.15 -5.79 3.72
CA ILE A 155 1.24 -4.94 3.23
C ILE A 155 0.81 -3.47 3.29
N LEU A 156 1.68 -2.60 3.79
CA LEU A 156 1.57 -1.16 3.68
C LEU A 156 2.70 -0.63 2.80
N LYS A 157 2.32 -0.06 1.64
CA LYS A 157 3.28 0.43 0.64
C LYS A 157 3.17 1.93 0.41
N ASN A 158 4.29 2.64 0.29
CA ASN A 158 4.27 3.99 -0.29
C ASN A 158 4.03 3.88 -1.81
N ASP A 159 2.98 4.53 -2.29
CA ASP A 159 2.56 4.59 -3.69
C ASP A 159 1.59 5.77 -3.92
N ASN A 160 1.18 6.00 -5.17
CA ASN A 160 0.10 6.93 -5.47
C ASN A 160 -1.26 6.24 -5.33
N THR A 161 -2.22 6.93 -4.72
CA THR A 161 -3.63 6.51 -4.75
C THR A 161 -4.17 6.55 -6.19
N PRO A 162 -5.32 5.91 -6.48
CA PRO A 162 -5.97 6.04 -7.79
C PRO A 162 -6.28 7.49 -8.19
N SER A 163 -6.41 8.39 -7.22
CA SER A 163 -6.59 9.84 -7.44
C SER A 163 -5.28 10.61 -7.61
N GLY A 164 -4.13 9.94 -7.69
CA GLY A 164 -2.80 10.55 -7.89
C GLY A 164 -2.16 11.17 -6.65
N LEU A 165 -2.65 10.89 -5.44
CA LEU A 165 -2.08 11.43 -4.20
C LEU A 165 -1.04 10.46 -3.63
N GLU A 166 0.14 10.96 -3.23
CA GLU A 166 1.12 10.11 -2.54
C GLU A 166 0.60 9.67 -1.17
N ALA A 167 0.60 8.37 -0.92
CA ALA A 167 0.08 7.77 0.30
C ALA A 167 0.79 6.45 0.64
N PHE A 168 0.65 6.04 1.89
CA PHE A 168 0.86 4.66 2.29
C PHE A 168 -0.45 3.90 2.13
N ILE A 169 -0.45 2.82 1.34
CA ILE A 169 -1.65 2.12 0.88
C ILE A 169 -1.62 0.69 1.40
N PHE A 170 -2.73 0.26 2.00
CA PHE A 170 -2.90 -1.12 2.46
C PHE A 170 -3.28 -2.03 1.30
N THR A 171 -2.54 -3.12 1.14
CA THR A 171 -2.82 -4.20 0.18
C THR A 171 -2.68 -5.55 0.84
N ASP A 172 -3.37 -6.54 0.30
CA ASP A 172 -3.05 -7.93 0.62
C ASP A 172 -1.71 -8.36 -0.01
N VAL A 173 -1.34 -9.62 0.23
CA VAL A 173 -0.14 -10.23 -0.34
C VAL A 173 -0.16 -10.32 -1.85
N GLU A 174 -1.32 -10.32 -2.50
CA GLU A 174 -1.43 -10.30 -3.97
C GLU A 174 -1.24 -8.89 -4.54
N GLY A 175 -1.30 -7.87 -3.68
CA GLY A 175 -1.20 -6.45 -4.08
C GLY A 175 -2.55 -5.82 -4.38
N SER A 176 -3.65 -6.54 -4.09
CA SER A 176 -5.00 -6.02 -4.24
C SER A 176 -5.28 -5.02 -3.11
N LEU A 177 -5.80 -3.85 -3.49
CA LEU A 177 -6.16 -2.79 -2.54
C LEU A 177 -7.17 -3.30 -1.52
N MET A 178 -6.96 -2.91 -0.26
CA MET A 178 -8.02 -3.00 0.74
C MET A 178 -9.01 -1.86 0.50
N LEU A 179 -10.30 -2.19 0.47
CA LEU A 179 -11.37 -1.24 0.14
C LEU A 179 -12.17 -0.87 1.39
N SER A 180 -12.82 0.30 1.35
CA SER A 180 -13.74 0.75 2.38
C SER A 180 -14.75 -0.36 2.74
N PRO A 181 -15.14 -0.54 4.02
CA PRO A 181 -14.84 0.30 5.18
C PRO A 181 -13.44 0.14 5.79
N PHE A 182 -12.61 -0.78 5.29
CA PHE A 182 -11.25 -0.97 5.79
C PHE A 182 -10.37 0.26 5.49
N PRO A 183 -9.38 0.57 6.37
CA PRO A 183 -8.39 1.61 6.09
C PRO A 183 -7.69 1.41 4.74
N THR A 184 -7.99 2.26 3.75
CA THR A 184 -7.43 2.10 2.40
C THR A 184 -6.02 2.70 2.29
N SER A 185 -5.83 3.91 2.83
CA SER A 185 -4.58 4.65 2.70
C SER A 185 -4.36 5.69 3.81
N ILE A 186 -3.11 6.11 3.95
CA ILE A 186 -2.62 7.16 4.84
C ILE A 186 -1.85 8.14 3.97
N ARG A 187 -2.43 9.33 3.75
CA ARG A 187 -1.80 10.37 2.91
C ARG A 187 -0.44 10.76 3.45
N VAL A 188 0.52 10.99 2.56
CA VAL A 188 1.79 11.65 2.90
C VAL A 188 1.56 13.16 2.86
N ASN A 189 1.94 13.86 3.94
CA ASN A 189 1.86 15.31 3.96
C ASN A 189 3.10 15.89 3.24
N ASN A 190 2.91 16.21 1.96
CA ASN A 190 3.92 16.84 1.11
C ASN A 190 3.59 18.32 0.87
N LEU A 191 3.30 19.10 1.92
CA LEU A 191 3.17 20.56 1.77
C LEU A 191 4.41 21.08 1.02
N LYS A 192 4.22 21.52 -0.22
CA LYS A 192 5.27 22.03 -1.11
C LYS A 192 5.91 23.24 -0.43
N VAL A 193 7.17 23.11 -0.02
CA VAL A 193 7.96 24.26 0.42
C VAL A 193 9.33 24.16 -0.24
N ALA A 194 9.73 25.27 -0.84
CA ALA A 194 10.98 25.48 -1.53
C ALA A 194 12.20 25.06 -0.69
N ILE A 195 13.15 24.48 -1.42
CA ILE A 195 14.52 24.07 -1.08
C ILE A 195 15.12 24.94 0.03
N TRP A 196 15.35 24.40 1.24
CA TRP A 196 16.46 24.80 2.13
C TRP A 196 16.76 23.65 3.13
N GLU A 197 18.01 23.18 3.11
CA GLU A 197 18.74 22.34 4.10
C GLU A 197 18.34 20.86 4.32
N ILE A 198 19.36 19.99 4.24
CA ILE A 198 19.29 18.53 4.49
C ILE A 198 18.79 18.21 5.92
N ALA A 199 19.16 19.01 6.92
CA ALA A 199 18.67 18.84 8.31
C ALA A 199 17.16 19.09 8.46
N LYS A 200 16.57 19.94 7.60
CA LYS A 200 15.11 20.13 7.55
C LYS A 200 14.41 18.95 6.88
N LEU A 201 15.11 18.19 6.01
CA LEU A 201 14.59 16.99 5.38
C LEU A 201 14.48 15.83 6.38
N GLU A 202 15.54 15.56 7.15
CA GLU A 202 15.57 14.47 8.14
C GLU A 202 14.47 14.62 9.20
N ASN A 203 14.35 15.82 9.79
CA ASN A 203 13.29 16.11 10.76
C ASN A 203 11.87 15.96 10.16
N ARG A 204 11.69 16.27 8.86
CA ARG A 204 10.40 16.08 8.17
C ARG A 204 10.11 14.61 7.90
N LEU A 205 11.11 13.85 7.44
CA LEU A 205 10.99 12.42 7.22
C LEU A 205 10.58 11.72 8.52
N LYS A 206 11.25 12.03 9.63
CA LYS A 206 10.92 11.51 10.96
C LYS A 206 9.49 11.87 11.38
N LYS A 207 9.09 13.15 11.29
CA LYS A 207 7.73 13.58 11.64
C LYS A 207 6.65 12.92 10.78
N ASN A 208 6.90 12.82 9.47
CA ASN A 208 5.97 12.14 8.57
C ASN A 208 5.87 10.65 8.89
N ALA A 209 7.00 9.99 9.15
CA ALA A 209 7.03 8.58 9.52
C ALA A 209 6.27 8.30 10.82
N ILE A 210 6.51 9.07 11.88
CA ILE A 210 5.77 9.02 13.16
C ILE A 210 4.27 9.15 12.93
N ARG A 211 3.86 10.16 12.15
CA ARG A 211 2.44 10.36 11.81
C ARG A 211 1.85 9.17 11.06
N ILE A 212 2.60 8.58 10.13
CA ILE A 212 2.13 7.42 9.34
C ILE A 212 2.00 6.19 10.23
N ALA A 213 2.97 5.91 11.09
CA ALA A 213 2.94 4.78 12.03
C ALA A 213 1.75 4.89 12.99
N ASN A 214 1.58 6.05 13.63
CA ASN A 214 0.43 6.34 14.50
C ASN A 214 -0.90 6.22 13.74
N ALA A 215 -0.99 6.75 12.52
CA ALA A 215 -2.20 6.66 11.72
C ALA A 215 -2.51 5.21 11.32
N ALA A 216 -1.50 4.38 11.05
CA ALA A 216 -1.70 2.96 10.77
C ALA A 216 -2.26 2.24 11.99
N HIS A 217 -1.66 2.45 13.16
CA HIS A 217 -2.12 1.89 14.43
C HIS A 217 -3.57 2.27 14.71
N ILE A 218 -3.87 3.58 14.75
CA ILE A 218 -5.20 4.11 15.09
C ILE A 218 -6.26 3.61 14.09
N LYS A 219 -5.98 3.63 12.79
CA LYS A 219 -6.96 3.23 11.78
C LYS A 219 -7.31 1.74 11.86
N LEU A 220 -6.33 0.88 12.10
CA LEU A 220 -6.57 -0.56 12.25
C LEU A 220 -7.32 -0.85 13.55
N ALA A 221 -6.88 -0.26 14.68
CA ALA A 221 -7.56 -0.41 15.96
C ALA A 221 -9.01 0.08 15.93
N ASN A 222 -9.28 1.23 15.31
CA ASN A 222 -10.64 1.75 15.16
C ASN A 222 -11.52 0.86 14.27
N TYR A 223 -10.95 0.24 13.23
CA TYR A 223 -11.70 -0.68 12.40
C TYR A 223 -12.09 -1.95 13.19
N GLU A 224 -11.13 -2.54 13.90
CA GLU A 224 -11.38 -3.69 14.77
C GLU A 224 -12.48 -3.38 15.81
N SER A 225 -12.32 -2.29 16.57
CA SER A 225 -13.29 -1.90 17.59
C SER A 225 -14.69 -1.62 17.06
N LYS A 226 -14.83 -1.20 15.80
CA LYS A 226 -16.13 -0.81 15.23
C LYS A 226 -16.87 -1.97 14.56
N TYR A 227 -16.14 -2.96 14.04
CA TYR A 227 -16.71 -3.98 13.16
C TYR A 227 -16.52 -5.42 13.65
N ILE A 228 -15.66 -5.66 14.65
CA ILE A 228 -15.27 -7.01 15.10
C ILE A 228 -15.72 -7.29 16.53
N ASN A 229 -15.56 -6.31 17.42
CA ASN A 229 -16.04 -6.32 18.80
C ASN A 229 -17.49 -5.83 18.87
#